data_AF-A0A076MVN0-F1
#
_entry.id   AF-A0A076MVN0-F1
#
_cell.length_a   1.000
_cell.length_b   1.000
_cell.length_c   1.000
_cell.angle_alpha   90.00
_cell.angle_beta   90.00
_cell.angle_gamma   90.00
#
_symmetry.space_group_name_H-M   'P 1'
#
loop_
_entity.id
_entity.type
_entity.pdbx_description
1 polymer ?
#
loop_
_entity_poly.entity_id
_entity_poly.type
_entity_poly.pdbx_seq_one_letter_code
_entity_poly.pdbx_strand_id
1 'polypeptide(L)'
;MTEREAIAAVWRIESARIVGALARYTGDFALAEDLAQEALAEAVVTWPREGVPRNPAGWLLTVGRRRAVDAFRRRSALDDRYAVLANDLREDGGEIEWDPDQIDDEVLALMFISCHPVLSREARVALMLRVVGGLTSDEIARAFLVPTATVQARITRAKKTLGAAGVPFEVPSPEERAARLGSVLNAIYVIFTEGSSASSGGDLIRYDLAGEAQRLARVLSRLMPDEPEVHGLLALLELTAARFPARTGPDGEPVLLEDQDRRRWDRSAIRRGRAALARAEAAWRWLGAYGLQAAIAECTPSLRRWRRRTGTGWCCCTRHSAGSRRRPWST
;
A
#
# COMPACT_ATOMS: atom_id res chain seq x y z
N MET A 1 -2.33 23.86 -12.08
CA MET A 1 -1.58 23.02 -11.13
C MET A 1 -0.36 23.82 -10.71
N THR A 2 -0.28 24.22 -9.46
CA THR A 2 0.86 25.00 -8.94
C THR A 2 2.11 24.12 -8.83
N GLU A 3 3.31 24.68 -8.82
CA GLU A 3 4.56 23.92 -8.71
C GLU A 3 4.59 23.09 -7.40
N ARG A 4 3.95 23.58 -6.33
CA ARG A 4 3.79 22.84 -5.06
C ARG A 4 2.88 21.61 -5.21
N GLU A 5 1.80 21.70 -5.98
CA GLU A 5 0.94 20.55 -6.28
C GLU A 5 1.68 19.52 -7.14
N ALA A 6 2.52 19.98 -8.08
CA ALA A 6 3.36 19.08 -8.87
C ALA A 6 4.39 18.34 -8.00
N ILE A 7 5.04 19.03 -7.05
CA ILE A 7 5.95 18.41 -6.09
C ILE A 7 5.23 17.37 -5.23
N ALA A 8 4.06 17.71 -4.68
CA ALA A 8 3.29 16.78 -3.86
C ALA A 8 2.84 15.55 -4.65
N ALA A 9 2.41 15.74 -5.91
CA ALA A 9 2.02 14.65 -6.80
C ALA A 9 3.21 13.73 -7.13
N VAL A 10 4.36 14.30 -7.52
CA VAL A 10 5.59 13.55 -7.78
C VAL A 10 6.01 12.77 -6.54
N TRP A 11 6.03 13.42 -5.37
CA TRP A 11 6.41 12.76 -4.13
C TRP A 11 5.47 11.59 -3.82
N ARG A 12 4.16 11.78 -3.95
CA ARG A 12 3.18 10.71 -3.67
C ARG A 12 3.34 9.50 -4.60
N ILE A 13 3.84 9.69 -5.81
CA ILE A 13 4.04 8.62 -6.80
C ILE A 13 5.41 7.95 -6.59
N GLU A 14 6.46 8.74 -6.37
CA GLU A 14 7.85 8.28 -6.48
C GLU A 14 8.55 8.09 -5.12
N SER A 15 7.97 8.51 -3.99
CA SER A 15 8.64 8.48 -2.68
C SER A 15 9.14 7.08 -2.30
N ALA A 16 8.33 6.05 -2.52
CA ALA A 16 8.66 4.68 -2.18
C ALA A 16 9.91 4.20 -2.95
N ARG A 17 10.01 4.58 -4.22
CA ARG A 17 11.13 4.23 -5.09
C ARG A 17 12.38 5.01 -4.71
N ILE A 18 12.24 6.30 -4.44
CA ILE A 18 13.36 7.14 -4.01
C ILE A 18 13.95 6.65 -2.68
N VAL A 19 13.09 6.38 -1.70
CA VAL A 19 13.51 5.86 -0.39
C VAL A 19 14.10 4.47 -0.53
N GLY A 20 13.51 3.60 -1.34
CA GLY A 20 14.01 2.24 -1.58
C GLY A 20 15.42 2.24 -2.18
N ALA A 21 15.64 3.00 -3.25
CA ALA A 21 16.94 3.12 -3.89
C ALA A 21 18.00 3.73 -2.96
N LEU A 22 17.62 4.75 -2.17
CA LEU A 22 18.54 5.32 -1.17
C LEU A 22 18.83 4.33 -0.04
N ALA A 23 17.86 3.51 0.40
CA ALA A 23 18.05 2.52 1.45
C ALA A 23 18.97 1.39 1.02
N ARG A 24 18.86 0.95 -0.24
CA ARG A 24 19.82 0.03 -0.85
C ARG A 24 21.22 0.62 -0.89
N TYR A 25 21.32 1.89 -1.27
CA TYR A 25 22.61 2.60 -1.35
C TYR A 25 23.27 2.83 0.02
N THR A 26 22.49 3.15 1.05
CA THR A 26 23.03 3.43 2.39
C THR A 26 23.14 2.18 3.28
N GLY A 27 22.42 1.11 2.95
CA GLY A 27 22.25 -0.04 3.85
C GLY A 27 21.51 0.29 5.15
N ASP A 28 20.88 1.46 5.23
CA ASP A 28 20.15 1.96 6.40
C ASP A 28 18.88 2.69 5.95
N PHE A 29 17.74 2.04 6.21
CA PHE A 29 16.41 2.55 5.90
C PHE A 29 16.11 3.90 6.59
N ALA A 30 16.50 4.06 7.86
CA ALA A 30 16.20 5.27 8.59
C ALA A 30 16.97 6.46 8.01
N LEU A 31 18.26 6.25 7.71
CA LEU A 31 19.08 7.25 7.03
C LEU A 31 18.54 7.58 5.64
N ALA A 32 18.11 6.58 4.86
CA ALA A 32 17.59 6.79 3.52
C ALA A 32 16.33 7.65 3.47
N GLU A 33 15.39 7.46 4.41
CA GLU A 33 14.21 8.31 4.45
C GLU A 33 14.56 9.77 4.78
N ASP A 34 15.46 9.99 5.74
CA ASP A 34 15.92 11.34 6.10
C ASP A 34 16.57 12.04 4.90
N LEU A 35 17.43 11.33 4.16
CA LEU A 35 18.06 11.84 2.93
C LEU A 35 17.03 12.16 1.83
N ALA A 36 16.01 11.32 1.68
CA ALA A 36 14.94 11.55 0.71
C ALA A 36 14.10 12.80 1.08
N GLN A 37 13.87 13.04 2.38
CA GLN A 37 13.22 14.26 2.86
C GLN A 37 14.07 15.50 2.62
N GLU A 38 15.40 15.42 2.83
CA GLU A 38 16.31 16.52 2.52
C GLU A 38 16.29 16.87 1.01
N ALA A 39 16.28 15.85 0.14
CA ALA A 39 16.16 16.05 -1.30
C ALA A 39 14.83 16.71 -1.69
N LEU A 40 13.72 16.28 -1.07
CA LEU A 40 12.42 16.92 -1.26
C LEU A 40 12.42 18.38 -0.78
N ALA A 41 13.03 18.67 0.37
CA ALA A 41 13.15 20.03 0.88
C ALA A 41 13.93 20.93 -0.09
N GLU A 42 14.96 20.41 -0.74
CA GLU A 42 15.69 21.12 -1.79
C GLU A 42 14.81 21.36 -3.04
N ALA A 43 14.05 20.36 -3.49
CA ALA A 43 13.12 20.50 -4.61
C ALA A 43 12.10 21.63 -4.39
N VAL A 44 11.57 21.75 -3.16
CA VAL A 44 10.61 22.81 -2.78
C VAL A 44 11.19 24.22 -2.93
N VAL A 45 12.52 24.37 -2.78
CA VAL A 45 13.20 25.66 -2.93
C VAL A 45 13.62 25.90 -4.39
N THR A 46 14.12 24.86 -5.07
CA THR A 46 14.75 24.98 -6.39
C THR A 46 13.75 24.98 -7.54
N TRP A 47 12.78 24.06 -7.56
CA TRP A 47 11.88 23.91 -8.70
C TRP A 47 10.97 25.12 -8.97
N PRO A 48 10.49 25.88 -7.96
CA PRO A 48 9.75 27.11 -8.23
C PRO A 48 10.58 28.20 -8.93
N ARG A 49 11.92 28.14 -8.83
CA ARG A 49 12.83 29.12 -9.44
C ARG A 49 13.33 28.67 -10.81
N GLU A 50 13.66 27.40 -10.93
CA GLU A 50 14.36 26.84 -12.12
C GLU A 50 13.44 25.99 -13.01
N GLY A 51 12.20 25.75 -12.56
CA GLY A 51 11.26 24.83 -13.19
C GLY A 51 11.40 23.39 -12.69
N VAL A 52 10.36 22.59 -12.91
CA VAL A 52 10.38 21.16 -12.59
C VAL A 52 11.24 20.42 -13.63
N PRO A 53 12.26 19.63 -13.20
CA PRO A 53 13.10 18.86 -14.12
C PRO A 53 12.27 17.89 -14.98
N ARG A 54 12.77 17.55 -16.18
CA ARG A 54 12.12 16.54 -17.05
C ARG A 54 12.05 15.15 -16.39
N ASN A 55 13.03 14.81 -15.56
CA ASN A 55 13.04 13.62 -14.72
C ASN A 55 13.11 14.03 -13.23
N PRO A 56 11.96 14.30 -12.58
CA PRO A 56 11.92 14.71 -11.17
C PRO A 56 12.48 13.64 -10.22
N ALA A 57 12.18 12.36 -10.48
CA ALA A 57 12.63 11.25 -9.64
C ALA A 57 14.16 11.08 -9.68
N GLY A 58 14.74 11.12 -10.89
CA GLY A 58 16.20 11.07 -11.06
C GLY A 58 16.92 12.24 -10.41
N TRP A 59 16.34 13.44 -10.47
CA TRP A 59 16.86 14.62 -9.78
C TRP A 59 16.86 14.42 -8.26
N LEU A 60 15.76 13.94 -7.67
CA LEU A 60 15.66 13.67 -6.24
C LEU A 60 16.64 12.60 -5.77
N LEU A 61 16.82 11.53 -6.55
CA LEU A 61 17.82 10.49 -6.27
C LEU A 61 19.24 11.04 -6.28
N THR A 62 19.56 11.88 -7.26
CA THR A 62 20.89 12.50 -7.37
C THR A 62 21.17 13.41 -6.17
N VAL A 63 20.22 14.24 -5.77
CA VAL A 63 20.35 15.08 -4.58
C VAL A 63 20.50 14.21 -3.33
N GLY A 64 19.65 13.19 -3.16
CA GLY A 64 19.72 12.27 -2.02
C GLY A 64 21.08 11.56 -1.89
N ARG A 65 21.66 11.09 -3.00
CA ARG A 65 23.00 10.46 -3.00
C ARG A 65 24.11 11.45 -2.64
N ARG A 66 24.07 12.68 -3.18
CA ARG A 66 25.02 13.73 -2.80
C ARG A 66 24.98 13.99 -1.29
N ARG A 67 23.78 14.11 -0.71
CA ARG A 67 23.60 14.24 0.74
C ARG A 67 24.10 13.03 1.52
N ALA A 68 23.93 11.82 0.98
CA ALA A 68 24.45 10.60 1.58
C ALA A 68 25.98 10.63 1.68
N VAL A 69 26.67 11.00 0.59
CA VAL A 69 28.13 11.17 0.57
C VAL A 69 28.58 12.16 1.64
N ASP A 70 27.91 13.30 1.76
CA ASP A 70 28.22 14.31 2.77
C ASP A 70 27.94 13.82 4.20
N ALA A 71 26.91 12.99 4.40
CA ALA A 71 26.62 12.36 5.68
C ALA A 71 27.70 11.32 6.06
N PHE A 72 28.14 10.49 5.10
CA PHE A 72 29.18 9.49 5.32
C PHE A 72 30.54 10.13 5.59
N ARG A 73 30.91 11.19 4.87
CA ARG A 73 32.14 11.95 5.16
C ARG A 73 32.16 12.50 6.59
N ARG A 74 31.02 12.99 7.08
CA ARG A 74 30.90 13.48 8.47
C ARG A 74 30.98 12.34 9.50
N ARG A 75 30.43 11.15 9.19
CA ARG A 75 30.40 9.99 10.10
C ARG A 75 31.65 9.10 10.03
N SER A 76 32.42 9.16 8.95
CA SER A 76 33.65 8.39 8.77
C SER A 76 34.74 8.77 9.78
N ALA A 77 34.62 9.91 10.46
CA ALA A 77 35.48 10.29 11.58
C ALA A 77 35.11 9.58 12.90
N LEU A 78 33.98 8.88 12.95
CA LEU A 78 33.36 8.32 14.16
C LEU A 78 33.10 6.80 14.07
N ASP A 79 33.04 6.21 12.88
CA ASP A 79 32.63 4.80 12.69
C ASP A 79 33.18 4.20 11.38
N ASP A 80 33.90 3.08 11.50
CA ASP A 80 34.58 2.36 10.42
C ASP A 80 33.62 1.81 9.35
N ARG A 81 32.36 1.51 9.71
CA ARG A 81 31.34 1.05 8.76
C ARG A 81 31.08 2.08 7.67
N TYR A 82 31.11 3.37 8.02
CA TYR A 82 30.92 4.46 7.06
C TYR A 82 32.19 4.79 6.28
N ALA A 83 33.37 4.41 6.79
CA ALA A 83 34.63 4.57 6.07
C ALA A 83 34.72 3.65 4.85
N VAL A 84 34.22 2.41 4.95
CA VAL A 84 34.10 1.48 3.81
C VAL A 84 33.18 2.05 2.74
N LEU A 85 31.98 2.49 3.14
CA LEU A 85 31.03 3.12 2.23
C LEU A 85 31.62 4.36 1.56
N ALA A 86 32.30 5.24 2.31
CA ALA A 86 33.00 6.43 1.80
C ALA A 86 34.10 6.13 0.78
N ASN A 87 34.72 4.96 0.84
CA ASN A 87 35.73 4.52 -0.13
C ASN A 87 35.10 3.97 -1.40
N ASP A 88 34.08 3.11 -1.30
CA ASP A 88 33.32 2.61 -2.45
C ASP A 88 32.69 3.78 -3.24
N LEU A 89 32.30 4.85 -2.53
CA LEU A 89 31.76 6.10 -3.07
C LEU A 89 32.69 6.90 -3.98
N ARG A 90 34.02 6.72 -3.90
CA ARG A 90 34.96 7.39 -4.80
C ARG A 90 34.99 6.76 -6.19
N GLU A 91 34.57 5.51 -6.32
CA GLU A 91 34.68 4.72 -7.55
C GLU A 91 33.38 4.74 -8.37
N ASP A 92 32.22 4.89 -7.74
CA ASP A 92 30.90 4.69 -8.36
C ASP A 92 30.19 5.97 -8.87
N GLY A 93 30.93 6.89 -9.49
CA GLY A 93 30.44 8.19 -9.99
C GLY A 93 29.50 8.13 -11.22
N GLY A 94 28.90 6.98 -11.53
CA GLY A 94 28.12 6.73 -12.74
C GLY A 94 26.66 7.23 -12.70
N GLU A 95 26.13 7.54 -13.89
CA GLU A 95 24.68 7.75 -14.10
C GLU A 95 23.91 6.46 -13.76
N ILE A 96 22.78 6.60 -13.06
CA ILE A 96 21.95 5.48 -12.62
C ILE A 96 21.24 4.88 -13.83
N GLU A 97 21.51 3.60 -14.10
CA GLU A 97 20.64 2.80 -14.95
C GLU A 97 19.33 2.51 -14.19
N TRP A 98 18.21 3.00 -14.73
CA TRP A 98 16.90 2.88 -14.12
C TRP A 98 16.33 1.49 -14.45
N ASP A 99 16.71 0.48 -13.66
CA ASP A 99 16.21 -0.88 -13.81
C ASP A 99 14.83 -1.05 -13.13
N PRO A 100 13.75 -1.28 -13.89
CA PRO A 100 12.42 -1.46 -13.32
C PRO A 100 12.30 -2.63 -12.33
N ASP A 101 13.03 -3.73 -12.57
CA ASP A 101 12.93 -4.93 -11.75
C ASP A 101 13.56 -4.70 -10.37
N GLN A 102 14.73 -4.03 -10.33
CA GLN A 102 15.37 -3.62 -9.08
C GLN A 102 14.48 -2.66 -8.26
N ILE A 103 13.80 -1.72 -8.92
CA ILE A 103 12.90 -0.77 -8.25
C ILE A 103 11.70 -1.50 -7.62
N ASP A 104 11.17 -2.49 -8.33
CA ASP A 104 10.06 -3.30 -7.85
C ASP A 104 10.47 -4.10 -6.59
N ASP A 105 11.69 -4.65 -6.58
CA ASP A 105 12.29 -5.30 -5.39
C ASP A 105 12.49 -4.31 -4.23
N GLU A 106 12.96 -3.10 -4.49
CA GLU A 106 13.16 -2.07 -3.46
C GLU A 106 11.83 -1.64 -2.81
N VAL A 107 10.77 -1.46 -3.62
CA VAL A 107 9.43 -1.16 -3.13
C VAL A 107 8.88 -2.34 -2.33
N LEU A 108 9.11 -3.58 -2.78
CA LEU A 108 8.70 -4.78 -2.07
C LEU A 108 9.40 -4.87 -0.70
N ALA A 109 10.72 -4.70 -0.66
CA ALA A 109 11.51 -4.68 0.57
C ALA A 109 10.97 -3.62 1.55
N LEU A 110 10.67 -2.43 1.05
CA LEU A 110 10.13 -1.33 1.85
C LEU A 110 8.77 -1.67 2.48
N MET A 111 7.88 -2.35 1.76
CA MET A 111 6.60 -2.82 2.30
C MET A 111 6.80 -3.81 3.45
N PHE A 112 7.72 -4.77 3.29
CA PHE A 112 8.02 -5.77 4.32
C PHE A 112 8.68 -5.17 5.56
N ILE A 113 9.64 -4.26 5.38
CA ILE A 113 10.32 -3.57 6.48
C ILE A 113 9.36 -2.67 7.24
N SER A 114 8.48 -1.95 6.52
CA SER A 114 7.43 -1.13 7.14
C SER A 114 6.46 -1.98 7.97
N CYS A 115 6.32 -3.26 7.65
CA CYS A 115 5.45 -4.22 8.33
C CYS A 115 6.21 -5.21 9.23
N HIS A 116 7.46 -4.91 9.60
CA HIS A 116 8.29 -5.83 10.39
C HIS A 116 7.65 -6.18 11.74
N PRO A 117 7.72 -7.43 12.21
CA PRO A 117 7.04 -7.89 13.43
C PRO A 117 7.49 -7.17 14.71
N VAL A 118 8.70 -6.61 14.73
CA VAL A 118 9.22 -5.80 15.85
C VAL A 118 8.41 -4.52 16.11
N LEU A 119 7.64 -4.06 15.12
CA LEU A 119 6.82 -2.86 15.21
C LEU A 119 5.42 -3.19 15.75
N SER A 120 4.81 -2.27 16.49
CA SER A 120 3.39 -2.35 16.83
C SER A 120 2.52 -2.25 15.58
N ARG A 121 1.28 -2.74 15.63
CA ARG A 121 0.34 -2.69 14.49
C ARG A 121 0.12 -1.26 13.98
N GLU A 122 -0.04 -0.31 14.89
CA GLU A 122 -0.24 1.11 14.55
C GLU A 122 1.02 1.71 13.93
N ALA A 123 2.20 1.31 14.41
CA ALA A 123 3.47 1.75 13.85
C ALA A 123 3.65 1.23 12.41
N ARG A 124 3.26 -0.03 12.14
CA ARG A 124 3.30 -0.60 10.78
C ARG A 124 2.41 0.16 9.81
N VAL A 125 1.17 0.45 10.21
CA VAL A 125 0.22 1.22 9.39
C VAL A 125 0.74 2.63 9.12
N ALA A 126 1.20 3.33 10.15
CA ALA A 126 1.70 4.70 10.01
C ALA A 126 2.97 4.75 9.12
N LEU A 127 3.89 3.80 9.28
CA LEU A 127 5.12 3.74 8.50
C LEU A 127 4.84 3.36 7.03
N MET A 128 3.96 2.37 6.80
CA MET A 128 3.52 1.98 5.46
C MET A 128 2.89 3.16 4.70
N LEU A 129 1.98 3.90 5.33
CA LEU A 129 1.35 5.07 4.71
C LEU A 129 2.33 6.22 4.48
N ARG A 130 3.25 6.45 5.42
CA ARG A 130 4.23 7.53 5.30
C ARG A 130 5.22 7.27 4.17
N VAL A 131 5.75 6.06 4.11
CA VAL A 131 6.96 5.77 3.33
C VAL A 131 6.62 5.12 1.99
N VAL A 132 5.68 4.17 1.98
CA VAL A 132 5.21 3.54 0.74
C VAL A 132 4.04 4.32 0.14
N GLY A 133 3.14 4.81 1.00
CA GLY A 133 1.98 5.61 0.60
C GLY A 133 2.30 7.05 0.18
N GLY A 134 3.44 7.59 0.64
CA GLY A 134 3.83 8.97 0.37
C GLY A 134 2.99 10.03 1.10
N LEU A 135 2.17 9.64 2.08
CA LEU A 135 1.32 10.56 2.83
C LEU A 135 2.15 11.42 3.81
N THR A 136 1.70 12.63 4.03
CA THR A 136 2.20 13.51 5.10
C THR A 136 1.71 13.06 6.47
N SER A 137 2.42 13.45 7.53
CA SER A 137 1.98 13.18 8.91
C SER A 137 0.61 13.81 9.21
N ASP A 138 0.29 14.95 8.61
CA ASP A 138 -1.01 15.61 8.77
C ASP A 138 -2.14 14.86 8.06
N GLU A 139 -1.90 14.34 6.87
CA GLU A 139 -2.88 13.48 6.18
C GLU A 139 -3.13 12.20 6.97
N ILE A 140 -2.08 11.56 7.50
CA ILE A 140 -2.22 10.37 8.35
C ILE A 140 -2.95 10.73 9.66
N ALA A 141 -2.62 11.85 10.29
CA ALA A 141 -3.28 12.32 11.51
C ALA A 141 -4.78 12.54 11.29
N ARG A 142 -5.14 13.19 10.18
CA ARG A 142 -6.53 13.40 9.75
C ARG A 142 -7.23 12.08 9.41
N ALA A 143 -6.52 11.15 8.79
CA ALA A 143 -7.06 9.83 8.43
C ALA A 143 -7.38 8.95 9.65
N PHE A 144 -6.69 9.13 10.78
CA PHE A 144 -6.89 8.34 11.99
C PHE A 144 -7.45 9.15 13.18
N LEU A 145 -7.79 10.43 12.96
CA LEU A 145 -8.20 11.40 13.98
C LEU A 145 -7.33 11.37 15.25
N VAL A 146 -6.02 11.36 15.05
CA VAL A 146 -5.04 11.49 16.13
C VAL A 146 -4.24 12.78 15.93
N PRO A 147 -3.66 13.38 16.98
CA PRO A 147 -2.81 14.55 16.81
C PRO A 147 -1.63 14.28 15.88
N THR A 148 -1.24 15.26 15.05
CA THR A 148 -0.05 15.16 14.17
C THR A 148 1.20 14.78 14.95
N ALA A 149 1.40 15.34 16.14
CA ALA A 149 2.53 15.01 17.01
C ALA A 149 2.54 13.52 17.40
N THR A 150 1.38 12.89 17.58
CA THR A 150 1.27 11.46 17.88
C THR A 150 1.73 10.61 16.70
N VAL A 151 1.34 10.98 15.47
CA VAL A 151 1.78 10.30 14.24
C VAL A 151 3.27 10.44 14.04
N GLN A 152 3.80 11.67 14.16
CA GLN A 152 5.23 11.95 14.04
C GLN A 152 6.04 11.14 15.06
N ALA A 153 5.66 11.18 16.34
CA ALA A 153 6.33 10.40 17.38
C ALA A 153 6.27 8.89 17.11
N ARG A 154 5.15 8.39 16.59
CA ARG A 154 4.99 6.98 16.21
C ARG A 154 5.93 6.59 15.07
N ILE A 155 6.01 7.39 14.02
CA ILE A 155 6.92 7.15 12.88
C ILE A 155 8.38 7.19 13.35
N THR A 156 8.77 8.23 14.11
CA THR A 156 10.14 8.36 14.62
C THR A 156 10.54 7.19 15.51
N ARG A 157 9.65 6.74 16.40
CA ARG A 157 9.91 5.54 17.23
C ARG A 157 10.03 4.29 16.38
N ALA A 158 9.15 4.10 15.39
CA ALA A 158 9.20 2.94 14.50
C ALA A 158 10.55 2.84 13.78
N LYS A 159 11.03 3.95 13.18
CA LYS A 159 12.35 4.01 12.54
C LYS A 159 13.48 3.67 13.50
N LYS A 160 13.46 4.23 14.72
CA LYS A 160 14.46 3.92 15.76
C LYS A 160 14.43 2.43 16.15
N THR A 161 13.25 1.83 16.28
CA THR A 161 13.10 0.41 16.59
C THR A 161 13.66 -0.48 15.47
N LEU A 162 13.40 -0.14 14.20
CA LEU A 162 13.98 -0.88 13.07
C LEU A 162 15.51 -0.78 13.03
N GLY A 163 16.05 0.43 13.21
CA GLY A 163 17.49 0.66 13.26
C GLY A 163 18.18 -0.06 14.42
N ALA A 164 17.60 0.00 15.62
CA ALA A 164 18.11 -0.70 16.80
C ALA A 164 18.06 -2.24 16.67
N ALA A 165 17.10 -2.76 15.92
CA ALA A 165 16.99 -4.19 15.62
C ALA A 165 17.91 -4.63 14.47
N GLY A 166 18.60 -3.71 13.79
CA GLY A 166 19.49 -4.02 12.68
C GLY A 166 18.79 -4.70 11.50
N VAL A 167 17.52 -4.37 11.24
CA VAL A 167 16.75 -5.00 10.15
C VAL A 167 17.40 -4.67 8.81
N PRO A 168 17.86 -5.67 8.03
CA PRO A 168 18.50 -5.42 6.74
C PRO A 168 17.50 -4.85 5.73
N PHE A 169 17.98 -3.96 4.86
CA PHE A 169 17.19 -3.47 3.73
C PHE A 169 17.32 -4.43 2.55
N GLU A 170 16.49 -5.47 2.55
CA GLU A 170 16.42 -6.46 1.47
C GLU A 170 15.00 -7.04 1.35
N VAL A 171 14.69 -7.58 0.18
CA VAL A 171 13.48 -8.40 0.02
C VAL A 171 13.68 -9.65 0.87
N PRO A 172 12.78 -9.97 1.82
CA PRO A 172 12.96 -11.16 2.64
C PRO A 172 13.04 -12.43 1.79
N SER A 173 13.69 -13.45 2.33
CA SER A 173 13.71 -14.78 1.73
C SER A 173 12.27 -15.31 1.54
N PRO A 174 12.02 -16.24 0.60
CA PRO A 174 10.67 -16.77 0.37
C PRO A 174 9.97 -17.26 1.64
N GLU A 175 10.69 -17.92 2.55
CA GLU A 175 10.16 -18.41 3.83
C GLU A 175 9.75 -17.27 4.77
N GLU A 176 10.58 -16.23 4.87
CA GLU A 176 10.27 -15.05 5.69
C GLU A 176 9.15 -14.21 5.06
N ARG A 177 9.06 -14.16 3.73
CA ARG A 177 7.93 -13.51 3.05
C ARG A 177 6.63 -14.17 3.45
N ALA A 178 6.55 -15.50 3.41
CA ALA A 178 5.35 -16.23 3.83
C ALA A 178 4.96 -15.90 5.28
N ALA A 179 5.93 -15.82 6.19
CA ALA A 179 5.68 -15.48 7.59
C ALA A 179 5.23 -14.03 7.80
N ARG A 180 5.71 -13.09 6.98
CA ARG A 180 5.49 -11.64 7.15
C ARG A 180 4.37 -11.08 6.27
N LEU A 181 3.99 -11.77 5.18
CA LEU A 181 2.99 -11.31 4.21
C LEU A 181 1.65 -11.01 4.86
N GLY A 182 1.23 -11.84 5.83
CA GLY A 182 0.00 -11.60 6.60
C GLY A 182 -0.01 -10.22 7.30
N SER A 183 1.15 -9.71 7.74
CA SER A 183 1.25 -8.38 8.34
C SER A 183 1.09 -7.26 7.31
N VAL A 184 1.64 -7.42 6.11
CA VAL A 184 1.48 -6.46 5.00
C VAL A 184 0.03 -6.40 4.57
N LEU A 185 -0.59 -7.56 4.34
CA LEU A 185 -1.99 -7.67 3.96
C LEU A 185 -2.91 -7.07 5.04
N ASN A 186 -2.64 -7.35 6.32
CA ASN A 186 -3.41 -6.76 7.42
C ASN A 186 -3.28 -5.24 7.48
N ALA A 187 -2.07 -4.69 7.29
CA ALA A 187 -1.86 -3.25 7.29
C ALA A 187 -2.69 -2.59 6.17
N ILE A 188 -2.62 -3.12 4.94
CA ILE A 188 -3.41 -2.64 3.80
C ILE A 188 -4.92 -2.75 4.09
N TYR A 189 -5.37 -3.88 4.64
CA TYR A 189 -6.78 -4.09 4.99
C TYR A 189 -7.26 -3.11 6.06
N VAL A 190 -6.45 -2.81 7.08
CA VAL A 190 -6.79 -1.83 8.12
C VAL A 190 -6.92 -0.43 7.53
N ILE A 191 -5.98 -0.02 6.68
CA ILE A 191 -6.03 1.27 5.98
C ILE A 191 -7.33 1.36 5.17
N PHE A 192 -7.67 0.32 4.42
CA PHE A 192 -8.90 0.30 3.64
C PHE A 192 -10.15 0.33 4.53
N THR A 193 -10.16 -0.42 5.62
CA THR A 193 -11.31 -0.49 6.53
C THR A 193 -11.61 0.89 7.10
N GLU A 194 -10.56 1.60 7.56
CA GLU A 194 -10.66 2.98 8.03
C GLU A 194 -11.13 3.95 6.95
N GLY A 195 -10.74 3.71 5.68
CA GLY A 195 -11.20 4.51 4.56
C GLY A 195 -12.65 4.23 4.16
N SER A 196 -13.07 2.96 4.23
CA SER A 196 -14.36 2.48 3.71
C SER A 196 -15.52 2.66 4.69
N SER A 197 -15.23 2.72 5.99
CA SER A 197 -16.21 2.94 7.04
C SER A 197 -15.50 3.77 8.10
N ALA A 198 -15.42 5.07 7.86
CA ALA A 198 -14.69 5.98 8.72
C ALA A 198 -15.17 5.79 10.16
N SER A 199 -14.27 5.33 11.04
CA SER A 199 -14.59 5.07 12.45
C SER A 199 -14.88 6.35 13.23
N SER A 200 -14.59 7.50 12.59
CA SER A 200 -14.55 8.80 13.21
C SER A 200 -14.52 9.90 12.13
N GLY A 201 -15.16 11.04 12.40
CA GLY A 201 -15.27 12.17 11.46
C GLY A 201 -16.69 12.34 10.91
N GLY A 202 -16.90 13.38 10.09
CA GLY A 202 -18.20 13.66 9.47
C GLY A 202 -18.46 12.88 8.17
N ASP A 203 -17.39 12.47 7.47
CA ASP A 203 -17.50 11.74 6.21
C ASP A 203 -17.65 10.24 6.46
N LEU A 204 -18.69 9.62 5.88
CA LEU A 204 -18.89 8.17 5.96
C LEU A 204 -17.77 7.37 5.30
N ILE A 205 -17.14 7.94 4.26
CA ILE A 205 -16.12 7.30 3.43
C ILE A 205 -14.98 8.31 3.20
N ARG A 206 -13.75 7.92 3.56
CA ARG A 206 -12.52 8.65 3.23
C ARG A 206 -11.93 8.07 1.95
N TYR A 207 -12.35 8.64 0.83
CA TYR A 207 -12.01 8.17 -0.52
C TYR A 207 -10.50 8.18 -0.80
N ASP A 208 -9.79 9.16 -0.26
CA ASP A 208 -8.34 9.30 -0.33
C ASP A 208 -7.62 8.11 0.32
N LEU A 209 -8.02 7.75 1.54
CA LEU A 209 -7.41 6.64 2.29
C LEU A 209 -7.75 5.28 1.70
N ALA A 210 -9.02 5.08 1.31
CA ALA A 210 -9.44 3.84 0.66
C ALA A 210 -8.76 3.67 -0.71
N GLY A 211 -8.64 4.75 -1.48
CA GLY A 211 -7.92 4.78 -2.74
C GLY A 211 -6.43 4.44 -2.57
N GLU A 212 -5.80 4.93 -1.50
CA GLU A 212 -4.42 4.59 -1.18
C GLU A 212 -4.24 3.10 -0.87
N ALA A 213 -5.11 2.50 -0.06
CA ALA A 213 -5.07 1.07 0.19
C ALA A 213 -5.26 0.24 -1.09
N GLN A 214 -6.15 0.66 -1.99
CA GLN A 214 -6.30 0.02 -3.31
C GLN A 214 -5.02 0.17 -4.15
N ARG A 215 -4.37 1.33 -4.12
CA ARG A 215 -3.08 1.54 -4.81
C ARG A 215 -2.02 0.58 -4.28
N LEU A 216 -1.86 0.50 -2.96
CA LEU A 216 -0.91 -0.41 -2.30
C LEU A 216 -1.19 -1.88 -2.63
N ALA A 217 -2.46 -2.30 -2.58
CA ALA A 217 -2.86 -3.66 -2.93
C ALA A 217 -2.53 -4.01 -4.40
N ARG A 218 -2.76 -3.08 -5.34
CA ARG A 218 -2.41 -3.27 -6.76
C ARG A 218 -0.91 -3.30 -6.99
N VAL A 219 -0.12 -2.53 -6.23
CA VAL A 219 1.35 -2.61 -6.28
C VAL A 219 1.77 -3.99 -5.80
N LEU A 220 1.32 -4.42 -4.62
CA LEU A 220 1.67 -5.73 -4.07
C LEU A 220 1.28 -6.89 -5.01
N SER A 221 0.12 -6.81 -5.67
CA SER A 221 -0.32 -7.86 -6.61
C SER A 221 0.52 -7.95 -7.89
N ARG A 222 1.26 -6.89 -8.24
CA ARG A 222 2.23 -6.92 -9.35
C ARG A 222 3.56 -7.50 -8.89
N LEU A 223 3.99 -7.12 -7.69
CA LEU A 223 5.25 -7.57 -7.09
C LEU A 223 5.19 -9.05 -6.64
N MET A 224 3.99 -9.56 -6.33
CA MET A 224 3.77 -10.94 -5.89
C MET A 224 2.64 -11.58 -6.71
N PRO A 225 2.85 -11.84 -8.01
CA PRO A 225 1.79 -12.30 -8.90
C PRO A 225 1.30 -13.72 -8.57
N ASP A 226 2.14 -14.54 -7.95
CA ASP A 226 1.82 -15.94 -7.62
C ASP A 226 1.16 -16.11 -6.25
N GLU A 227 1.06 -15.04 -5.45
CA GLU A 227 0.46 -15.08 -4.12
C GLU A 227 -1.06 -14.89 -4.17
N PRO A 228 -1.86 -15.94 -3.92
CA PRO A 228 -3.32 -15.88 -4.11
C PRO A 228 -3.99 -14.93 -3.13
N GLU A 229 -3.49 -14.88 -1.90
CA GLU A 229 -4.09 -14.07 -0.84
C GLU A 229 -3.90 -12.57 -1.10
N VAL A 230 -2.85 -12.18 -1.84
CA VAL A 230 -2.68 -10.81 -2.34
C VAL A 230 -3.79 -10.44 -3.31
N HIS A 231 -4.10 -11.33 -4.26
CA HIS A 231 -5.22 -11.15 -5.19
C HIS A 231 -6.58 -11.20 -4.49
N GLY A 232 -6.72 -12.03 -3.47
CA GLY A 232 -7.91 -12.10 -2.61
C GLY A 232 -8.18 -10.78 -1.90
N LEU A 233 -7.15 -10.17 -1.30
CA LEU A 233 -7.27 -8.84 -0.69
C LEU A 233 -7.62 -7.77 -1.73
N LEU A 234 -6.93 -7.73 -2.87
CA LEU A 234 -7.23 -6.77 -3.94
C LEU A 234 -8.69 -6.91 -4.42
N ALA A 235 -9.16 -8.14 -4.60
CA ALA A 235 -10.54 -8.42 -4.97
C ALA A 235 -11.53 -7.87 -3.94
N LEU A 236 -11.29 -8.15 -2.66
CA LEU A 236 -12.11 -7.64 -1.57
C LEU A 236 -12.20 -6.11 -1.57
N LEU A 237 -11.06 -5.42 -1.76
CA LEU A 237 -11.02 -3.97 -1.75
C LEU A 237 -11.77 -3.36 -2.94
N GLU A 238 -11.55 -3.88 -4.16
CA GLU A 238 -12.23 -3.41 -5.37
C GLU A 238 -13.74 -3.65 -5.32
N LEU A 239 -14.17 -4.85 -4.89
CA LEU A 239 -15.60 -5.18 -4.77
C LEU A 239 -16.29 -4.35 -3.68
N THR A 240 -15.58 -4.04 -2.61
CA THR A 240 -16.11 -3.17 -1.54
C THR A 240 -16.21 -1.72 -2.00
N ALA A 241 -15.15 -1.20 -2.63
CA ALA A 241 -15.07 0.16 -3.16
C ALA A 241 -16.08 0.41 -4.29
N ALA A 242 -16.43 -0.63 -5.06
CA ALA A 242 -17.42 -0.53 -6.14
C ALA A 242 -18.77 0.05 -5.68
N ARG A 243 -19.10 -0.09 -4.40
CA ARG A 243 -20.37 0.38 -3.82
C ARG A 243 -20.29 1.81 -3.29
N PHE A 244 -19.09 2.40 -3.13
CA PHE A 244 -18.94 3.71 -2.49
C PHE A 244 -19.85 4.79 -3.08
N PRO A 245 -20.00 4.92 -4.42
CA PRO A 245 -20.87 5.95 -4.98
C PRO A 245 -22.36 5.77 -4.66
N ALA A 246 -22.78 4.63 -4.10
CA ALA A 246 -24.17 4.34 -3.74
C ALA A 246 -24.38 4.24 -2.21
N ARG A 247 -23.33 4.43 -1.40
CA ARG A 247 -23.39 4.31 0.07
C ARG A 247 -23.82 5.58 0.78
N THR A 248 -23.77 6.71 0.10
CA THR A 248 -24.21 8.02 0.60
C THR A 248 -25.31 8.59 -0.29
N GLY A 249 -26.36 9.10 0.35
CA GLY A 249 -27.42 9.84 -0.32
C GLY A 249 -27.04 11.30 -0.61
N PRO A 250 -27.96 12.09 -1.19
CA PRO A 250 -27.70 13.47 -1.58
C PRO A 250 -27.26 14.38 -0.43
N ASP A 251 -27.74 14.13 0.79
CA ASP A 251 -27.45 14.94 1.97
C ASP A 251 -26.34 14.30 2.86
N GLY A 252 -25.63 13.30 2.33
CA GLY A 252 -24.52 12.61 3.01
C GLY A 252 -24.95 11.46 3.93
N GLU A 253 -26.25 11.17 4.01
CA GLU A 253 -26.83 10.13 4.84
C GLU A 253 -26.43 8.71 4.37
N PRO A 254 -26.21 7.76 5.31
CA PRO A 254 -25.87 6.39 4.96
C PRO A 254 -27.04 5.66 4.30
N VAL A 255 -26.78 5.01 3.17
CA VAL A 255 -27.75 4.18 2.45
C VAL A 255 -27.52 2.70 2.75
N LEU A 256 -28.53 2.05 3.32
CA LEU A 256 -28.51 0.61 3.62
C LEU A 256 -28.32 -0.21 2.35
N LEU A 257 -27.66 -1.36 2.48
CA LEU A 257 -27.26 -2.19 1.34
C LEU A 257 -28.43 -2.60 0.44
N GLU A 258 -29.60 -2.88 1.01
CA GLU A 258 -30.82 -3.20 0.24
C GLU A 258 -31.36 -2.03 -0.60
N ASP A 259 -31.10 -0.79 -0.17
CA ASP A 259 -31.66 0.44 -0.75
C ASP A 259 -30.67 1.14 -1.71
N GLN A 260 -29.43 0.66 -1.81
CA GLN A 260 -28.42 1.23 -2.70
C GLN A 260 -28.82 1.08 -4.16
N ASP A 261 -28.82 2.19 -4.91
CA ASP A 261 -28.99 2.14 -6.37
C ASP A 261 -27.79 1.45 -7.02
N ARG A 262 -28.01 0.20 -7.46
CA ARG A 262 -27.02 -0.65 -8.14
C ARG A 262 -26.54 -0.08 -9.48
N ARG A 263 -27.24 0.88 -10.07
CA ARG A 263 -26.80 1.58 -11.27
C ARG A 263 -25.62 2.50 -10.99
N ARG A 264 -25.49 3.01 -9.76
CA ARG A 264 -24.40 3.86 -9.30
C ARG A 264 -23.14 3.07 -8.92
N TRP A 265 -23.19 1.75 -8.90
CA TRP A 265 -22.01 0.94 -8.56
C TRP A 265 -20.96 1.02 -9.67
N ASP A 266 -19.69 1.17 -9.27
CA ASP A 266 -18.58 1.23 -10.21
C ASP A 266 -18.37 -0.14 -10.88
N ARG A 267 -18.81 -0.22 -12.13
CA ARG A 267 -18.69 -1.41 -12.97
C ARG A 267 -17.24 -1.78 -13.25
N SER A 268 -16.34 -0.81 -13.32
CA SER A 268 -14.91 -1.03 -13.56
C SER A 268 -14.25 -1.63 -12.34
N ALA A 269 -14.57 -1.15 -11.13
CA ALA A 269 -14.12 -1.78 -9.88
C ALA A 269 -14.65 -3.21 -9.75
N ILE A 270 -15.92 -3.48 -10.08
CA ILE A 270 -16.45 -4.85 -10.09
C ILE A 270 -15.67 -5.76 -11.05
N ARG A 271 -15.37 -5.30 -12.27
CA ARG A 271 -14.59 -6.09 -13.25
C ARG A 271 -13.18 -6.38 -12.73
N ARG A 272 -12.48 -5.38 -12.19
CA ARG A 272 -11.15 -5.56 -11.61
C ARG A 272 -11.17 -6.52 -10.42
N GLY A 273 -12.14 -6.37 -9.52
CA GLY A 273 -12.30 -7.22 -8.35
C GLY A 273 -12.56 -8.68 -8.72
N ARG A 274 -13.43 -8.94 -9.70
CA ARG A 274 -13.67 -10.29 -10.24
C ARG A 274 -12.43 -10.89 -10.91
N ALA A 275 -11.69 -10.09 -11.68
CA ALA A 275 -10.47 -10.56 -12.31
C ALA A 275 -9.39 -10.92 -11.27
N ALA A 276 -9.29 -10.16 -10.18
CA ALA A 276 -8.41 -10.49 -9.06
C ALA A 276 -8.88 -11.76 -8.32
N LEU A 277 -10.18 -11.90 -8.05
CA LEU A 277 -10.74 -13.10 -7.41
C LEU A 277 -10.47 -14.36 -8.24
N ALA A 278 -10.68 -14.29 -9.56
CA ALA A 278 -10.39 -15.41 -10.46
C ALA A 278 -8.90 -15.81 -10.45
N ARG A 279 -7.97 -14.85 -10.27
CA ARG A 279 -6.55 -15.17 -10.08
C ARG A 279 -6.30 -15.89 -8.75
N ALA A 280 -6.92 -15.43 -7.67
CA ALA A 280 -6.82 -16.10 -6.37
C ALA A 280 -7.35 -17.55 -6.42
N GLU A 281 -8.45 -17.78 -7.15
CA GLU A 281 -9.04 -19.11 -7.34
C GLU A 281 -8.21 -20.02 -8.24
N ALA A 282 -7.55 -19.47 -9.26
CA ALA A 282 -6.77 -20.26 -10.22
C ALA A 282 -5.50 -20.88 -9.59
N ALA A 283 -4.93 -20.22 -8.59
CA ALA A 283 -3.65 -20.61 -8.01
C ALA A 283 -3.77 -21.73 -6.95
N TRP A 284 -4.92 -21.88 -6.27
CA TRP A 284 -5.05 -22.79 -5.12
C TRP A 284 -6.36 -23.58 -5.07
N ARG A 285 -6.33 -24.76 -4.44
CA ARG A 285 -7.53 -25.59 -4.20
C ARG A 285 -8.51 -24.97 -3.19
N TRP A 286 -8.08 -23.96 -2.41
CA TRP A 286 -8.87 -23.30 -1.37
C TRP A 286 -8.52 -21.81 -1.28
N LEU A 287 -9.53 -20.96 -1.06
CA LEU A 287 -9.34 -19.52 -0.83
C LEU A 287 -8.85 -19.27 0.60
N GLY A 288 -7.90 -18.35 0.77
CA GLY A 288 -7.54 -17.81 2.07
C GLY A 288 -8.61 -16.86 2.63
N ALA A 289 -8.30 -16.21 3.75
CA ALA A 289 -9.28 -15.42 4.51
C ALA A 289 -9.84 -14.24 3.67
N TYR A 290 -8.98 -13.49 2.99
CA TYR A 290 -9.42 -12.38 2.15
C TYR A 290 -10.07 -12.86 0.86
N GLY A 291 -9.59 -13.97 0.27
CA GLY A 291 -10.26 -14.59 -0.88
C GLY A 291 -11.70 -15.00 -0.56
N LEU A 292 -11.93 -15.61 0.60
CA LEU A 292 -13.27 -15.98 1.06
C LEU A 292 -14.16 -14.74 1.27
N GLN A 293 -13.63 -13.70 1.93
CA GLN A 293 -14.35 -12.43 2.11
C GLN A 293 -14.68 -11.78 0.75
N ALA A 294 -13.77 -11.83 -0.21
CA ALA A 294 -13.99 -11.32 -1.57
C ALA A 294 -15.10 -12.09 -2.29
N ALA A 295 -15.13 -13.43 -2.20
CA ALA A 295 -16.20 -14.24 -2.79
C ALA A 295 -17.58 -13.91 -2.21
N ILE A 296 -17.65 -13.66 -0.90
CA ILE A 296 -18.88 -13.18 -0.25
C ILE A 296 -19.27 -11.79 -0.78
N ALA A 297 -18.29 -10.87 -0.87
CA ALA A 297 -18.52 -9.53 -1.41
C ALA A 297 -19.00 -9.57 -2.88
N GLU A 298 -18.52 -10.51 -3.68
CA GLU A 298 -18.87 -10.69 -5.10
C GLU A 298 -20.31 -11.18 -5.33
N CYS A 299 -20.83 -11.99 -4.40
CA CYS A 299 -22.23 -12.45 -4.42
C CYS A 299 -23.22 -11.28 -4.21
N THR A 300 -22.79 -10.23 -3.53
CA THR A 300 -23.65 -9.08 -3.22
C THR A 300 -24.16 -8.35 -4.49
N PRO A 301 -23.33 -8.04 -5.50
CA PRO A 301 -23.77 -7.50 -6.79
C PRO A 301 -24.67 -8.41 -7.63
N SER A 302 -24.54 -9.73 -7.53
CA SER A 302 -25.27 -10.68 -8.38
C SER A 302 -26.69 -11.00 -7.90
N LEU A 303 -27.00 -10.74 -6.63
CA LEU A 303 -28.32 -10.97 -6.05
C LEU A 303 -29.31 -9.84 -6.38
N ARG A 304 -30.30 -10.12 -7.25
CA ARG A 304 -31.37 -9.17 -7.64
C ARG A 304 -32.45 -8.94 -6.57
N ARG A 305 -32.53 -9.77 -5.52
CA ARG A 305 -33.51 -9.62 -4.42
C ARG A 305 -33.10 -10.47 -3.24
N TRP A 306 -32.96 -9.88 -2.05
CA TRP A 306 -33.04 -10.64 -0.80
C TRP A 306 -34.52 -10.99 -0.57
N ARG A 307 -34.89 -12.27 -0.66
CA ARG A 307 -36.21 -12.73 -0.21
C ARG A 307 -36.00 -13.37 1.16
N ARG A 308 -36.59 -12.81 2.21
CA ARG A 308 -36.73 -13.53 3.49
C ARG A 308 -37.41 -14.86 3.18
N ARG A 309 -36.70 -15.97 3.35
CA ARG A 309 -37.33 -17.25 3.65
C ARG A 309 -37.53 -17.25 5.16
N THR A 310 -38.77 -17.42 5.59
CA THR A 310 -39.09 -17.79 6.98
C THR A 310 -38.33 -19.08 7.29
N GLY A 311 -37.28 -18.97 8.12
CA GLY A 311 -36.36 -20.05 8.47
C GLY A 311 -34.91 -19.59 8.36
N THR A 312 -34.19 -19.61 9.48
CA THR A 312 -32.81 -19.15 9.68
C THR A 312 -31.83 -19.73 8.65
N GLY A 313 -31.63 -19.03 7.52
CA GLY A 313 -30.68 -19.43 6.50
C GLY A 313 -30.71 -18.53 5.28
N TRP A 314 -29.65 -17.76 5.07
CA TRP A 314 -29.40 -16.99 3.86
C TRP A 314 -28.67 -17.90 2.86
N CYS A 315 -29.24 -18.15 1.67
CA CYS A 315 -28.62 -19.00 0.65
C CYS A 315 -28.40 -18.22 -0.66
N CYS A 316 -27.20 -18.30 -1.21
CA CYS A 316 -26.82 -17.71 -2.49
C CYS A 316 -27.52 -18.45 -3.65
N CYS A 317 -28.48 -17.84 -4.31
CA CYS A 317 -29.02 -18.37 -5.57
C CYS A 317 -28.18 -17.89 -6.74
N THR A 318 -27.00 -18.48 -6.95
CA THR A 318 -26.37 -18.48 -8.28
C THR A 318 -27.07 -19.54 -9.12
N ARG A 319 -27.73 -19.11 -10.20
CA ARG A 319 -28.34 -20.00 -11.18
C ARG A 319 -27.21 -20.64 -11.99
N HIS A 320 -26.59 -21.70 -11.47
CA HIS A 320 -25.73 -22.58 -12.26
C HIS A 320 -26.62 -23.38 -13.21
N SER A 321 -26.83 -22.85 -14.42
CA SER A 321 -27.33 -23.64 -15.54
C SER A 321 -26.18 -24.46 -16.12
N ALA A 322 -25.97 -25.65 -15.57
CA ALA A 322 -25.24 -26.72 -16.24
C ALA A 322 -26.03 -28.01 -16.04
N GLY A 323 -26.69 -28.46 -17.11
CA GLY A 323 -27.35 -29.74 -17.13
C GLY A 323 -26.32 -30.85 -17.05
N SER A 324 -26.36 -31.65 -15.99
CA SER A 324 -25.88 -33.03 -16.05
C SER A 324 -26.83 -33.91 -15.24
N ARG A 325 -27.21 -35.02 -15.89
CA ARG A 325 -28.25 -35.94 -15.47
C ARG A 325 -27.85 -36.62 -14.16
N ARG A 326 -28.77 -36.63 -13.19
CA ARG A 326 -28.71 -37.51 -12.02
C ARG A 326 -28.67 -38.97 -12.50
N ARG A 327 -27.64 -39.73 -12.11
CA ARG A 327 -27.72 -41.19 -12.03
C ARG A 327 -27.95 -41.57 -10.56
N PRO A 328 -28.94 -42.41 -10.24
CA PRO A 328 -29.14 -42.90 -8.89
C PRO A 328 -28.08 -43.97 -8.57
N TRP A 329 -27.52 -43.91 -7.37
CA TRP A 329 -26.74 -45.00 -6.81
C TRP A 329 -27.72 -46.07 -6.32
N SER A 330 -27.60 -47.28 -6.86
CA SER A 330 -28.26 -48.49 -6.39
C SER A 330 -27.33 -49.25 -5.46
N THR A 331 -27.84 -49.54 -4.25
CA THR A 331 -27.42 -50.52 -3.22
C THR A 331 -25.98 -50.51 -2.75
#